data_AF-A0A2S8ZPD9-F1
#
_entry.id   AF-A0A2S8ZPD9-F1
#
_cell.length_a   1.000
_cell.length_b   1.000
_cell.length_c   1.000
_cell.angle_alpha   90.00
_cell.angle_beta   90.00
_cell.angle_gamma   90.00
#
_symmetry.space_group_name_H-M   'P 1'
#
loop_
_entity.id
_entity.type
_entity.pdbx_description
1 polymer ?
#
loop_
_entity_poly.entity_id
_entity_poly.type
_entity_poly.pdbx_seq_one_letter_code
_entity_poly.pdbx_strand_id
1 'polypeptide(L)'
;MKKNNFRFVDQPEDPNVGLTIEEIAFLQKELNLQFPENYIYYLQNAGKRSNVFPVEYDIVKLKKYQKQLKETLKKRDLLSTESLFCFQYNIDYEPLVGQDFEIFYFFNLSDPKSPDLYVFGDFITNFDRQGYDKELNNKENFVDFINYKTKEKFGPNQLKKIGKILLGILLTPVYIILLIIVAFQVLIEKIKNQ
;
A
#
# COMPACT_ATOMS: atom_id res chain seq x y z
N MET A 1 14.60 -7.27 -23.51
CA MET A 1 13.43 -7.83 -22.79
C MET A 1 13.35 -7.12 -21.44
N LYS A 2 12.18 -6.62 -21.01
CA LYS A 2 11.99 -6.28 -19.59
C LYS A 2 12.11 -7.59 -18.79
N LYS A 3 12.82 -7.57 -17.67
CA LYS A 3 12.89 -8.72 -16.75
C LYS A 3 11.65 -8.66 -15.85
N ASN A 4 10.81 -9.69 -15.87
CA ASN A 4 9.64 -9.82 -14.99
C ASN A 4 10.06 -10.21 -13.56
N ASN A 5 11.14 -9.63 -13.07
CA ASN A 5 11.73 -9.93 -11.78
C ASN A 5 11.03 -9.11 -10.70
N PHE A 6 10.14 -9.76 -9.96
CA PHE A 6 9.78 -9.31 -8.64
C PHE A 6 11.04 -9.12 -7.79
N ARG A 7 11.05 -8.08 -6.96
CA ARG A 7 11.95 -8.01 -5.81
C ARG A 7 11.45 -9.00 -4.76
N PHE A 8 11.74 -10.28 -5.00
CA PHE A 8 11.55 -11.33 -4.01
C PHE A 8 12.24 -10.91 -2.72
N VAL A 9 11.49 -10.94 -1.62
CA VAL A 9 12.04 -10.70 -0.29
C VAL A 9 12.76 -11.97 0.12
N ASP A 10 14.09 -11.96 -0.06
CA ASP A 10 14.98 -13.06 0.34
C ASP A 10 15.28 -12.97 1.84
N GLN A 11 14.21 -13.05 2.64
CA GLN A 11 14.23 -13.19 4.10
C GLN A 11 13.60 -14.55 4.43
N PRO A 12 14.38 -15.53 4.93
CA PRO A 12 13.88 -16.86 5.28
C PRO A 12 12.68 -16.85 6.24
N GLU A 13 12.52 -15.77 7.02
CA GLU A 13 11.47 -15.57 8.01
C GLU A 13 10.14 -15.05 7.42
N ASP A 14 10.17 -14.27 6.33
CA ASP A 14 8.99 -13.68 5.67
C ASP A 14 8.97 -13.98 4.14
N PRO A 15 9.02 -15.26 3.72
CA PRO A 15 9.18 -15.63 2.33
C PRO A 15 7.95 -15.24 1.48
N ASN A 16 8.22 -14.76 0.27
CA ASN A 16 7.23 -14.33 -0.71
C ASN A 16 6.46 -15.52 -1.33
N VAL A 17 5.57 -16.12 -0.54
CA VAL A 17 4.64 -17.21 -0.92
C VAL A 17 3.30 -16.60 -1.32
N GLY A 18 2.78 -16.88 -2.52
CA GLY A 18 1.47 -16.40 -2.96
C GLY A 18 0.28 -17.30 -2.58
N LEU A 19 -0.81 -17.16 -3.32
CA LEU A 19 -1.97 -18.05 -3.24
C LEU A 19 -1.67 -19.41 -3.90
N THR A 20 -2.25 -20.49 -3.36
CA THR A 20 -2.12 -21.82 -3.98
C THR A 20 -3.08 -22.00 -5.16
N ILE A 21 -2.91 -23.09 -5.93
CA ILE A 21 -3.81 -23.44 -7.05
C ILE A 21 -5.24 -23.66 -6.52
N GLU A 22 -5.37 -24.30 -5.36
CA GLU A 22 -6.64 -24.59 -4.70
C GLU A 22 -7.35 -23.30 -4.23
N GLU A 23 -6.59 -22.34 -3.70
CA GLU A 23 -7.12 -21.04 -3.29
C GLU A 23 -7.59 -20.20 -4.48
N ILE A 24 -6.84 -20.21 -5.59
CA ILE A 24 -7.23 -19.54 -6.84
C ILE A 24 -8.47 -20.20 -7.44
N ALA A 25 -8.53 -21.53 -7.49
CA ALA A 25 -9.70 -22.27 -7.97
C ALA A 25 -10.95 -22.01 -7.09
N PHE A 26 -10.78 -21.91 -5.78
CA PHE A 26 -11.84 -21.52 -4.85
C PHE A 26 -12.35 -20.10 -5.11
N LEU A 27 -11.46 -19.11 -5.26
CA LEU A 27 -11.84 -17.73 -5.59
C LEU A 27 -12.59 -17.63 -6.93
N GLN A 28 -12.07 -18.29 -7.97
CA GLN A 28 -12.71 -18.33 -9.29
C GLN A 28 -14.13 -18.92 -9.22
N LYS A 29 -14.29 -20.05 -8.51
CA LYS A 29 -15.61 -20.69 -8.31
C LYS A 29 -16.56 -19.78 -7.54
N GLU A 30 -16.16 -19.30 -6.36
CA GLU A 30 -17.04 -18.59 -5.44
C GLU A 30 -17.42 -17.18 -5.92
N LEU A 31 -16.59 -16.54 -6.74
CA LEU A 31 -16.88 -15.24 -7.35
C LEU A 31 -17.48 -15.37 -8.76
N ASN A 32 -17.56 -16.58 -9.31
CA ASN A 32 -17.94 -16.87 -10.70
C ASN A 32 -17.11 -16.07 -11.71
N LEU A 33 -15.79 -16.17 -11.60
CA LEU A 33 -14.80 -15.48 -12.43
C LEU A 33 -13.83 -16.48 -13.08
N GLN A 34 -13.33 -16.15 -14.27
CA GLN A 34 -12.20 -16.85 -14.89
C GLN A 34 -10.99 -15.92 -14.89
N PHE A 35 -9.88 -16.38 -14.30
CA PHE A 35 -8.63 -15.62 -14.24
C PHE A 35 -7.72 -16.03 -15.41
N PRO A 36 -7.26 -15.09 -16.27
CA PRO A 36 -6.26 -15.42 -17.30
C PRO A 36 -4.94 -15.87 -16.68
N GLU A 37 -4.16 -16.69 -17.40
CA GLU A 37 -2.93 -17.31 -16.90
C GLU A 37 -1.93 -16.31 -16.29
N ASN A 38 -1.80 -15.12 -16.88
CA ASN A 38 -0.96 -14.04 -16.36
C ASN A 38 -1.39 -13.56 -14.96
N TYR A 39 -2.69 -13.56 -14.65
CA TYR A 39 -3.24 -13.24 -13.32
C TYR A 39 -3.14 -14.42 -12.34
N ILE A 40 -3.15 -15.66 -12.82
CA ILE A 40 -2.90 -16.84 -11.98
C ILE A 40 -1.42 -16.88 -11.56
N TYR A 41 -0.50 -16.75 -12.52
CA TYR A 41 0.93 -16.63 -12.28
C TYR A 41 1.24 -15.47 -11.33
N TYR A 42 0.56 -14.33 -11.53
CA TYR A 42 0.61 -13.20 -10.61
C TYR A 42 0.26 -13.60 -9.18
N LEU A 43 -0.93 -14.18 -8.95
CA LEU A 43 -1.45 -14.46 -7.60
C LEU A 43 -0.63 -15.52 -6.86
N GLN A 44 0.04 -16.41 -7.58
CA GLN A 44 0.99 -17.39 -7.04
C GLN A 44 2.33 -16.76 -6.61
N ASN A 45 2.69 -15.59 -7.14
CA ASN A 45 4.00 -14.95 -6.95
C ASN A 45 3.97 -13.60 -6.19
N ALA A 46 2.81 -13.02 -5.86
CA ALA A 46 2.71 -11.91 -4.90
C ALA A 46 2.55 -12.42 -3.46
N GLY A 47 3.41 -11.95 -2.55
CA GLY A 47 3.52 -12.45 -1.18
C GLY A 47 2.28 -12.25 -0.30
N LYS A 48 1.71 -13.39 0.13
CA LYS A 48 0.67 -13.59 1.16
C LYS A 48 1.20 -13.43 2.60
N ARG A 49 2.52 -13.50 2.79
CA ARG A 49 3.21 -13.32 4.08
C ARG A 49 3.90 -11.97 4.16
N SER A 50 4.66 -11.66 3.12
CA SER A 50 5.26 -10.35 2.89
C SER A 50 4.12 -9.38 2.53
N ASN A 51 3.36 -8.88 3.52
CA ASN A 51 2.13 -8.04 3.39
C ASN A 51 2.28 -6.75 2.54
N VAL A 52 2.54 -6.90 1.26
CA VAL A 52 2.59 -5.86 0.22
C VAL A 52 1.41 -6.00 -0.74
N PHE A 53 0.74 -7.14 -0.71
CA PHE A 53 -0.48 -7.42 -1.44
C PHE A 53 -1.47 -8.28 -0.61
N PRO A 54 -2.22 -7.66 0.31
CA PRO A 54 -3.23 -8.37 1.09
C PRO A 54 -4.48 -8.62 0.25
N VAL A 55 -4.65 -9.86 -0.22
CA VAL A 55 -5.95 -10.35 -0.71
C VAL A 55 -6.87 -10.61 0.49
N GLU A 56 -8.08 -10.05 0.46
CA GLU A 56 -9.11 -10.39 1.45
C GLU A 56 -9.43 -11.90 1.37
N TYR A 57 -9.35 -12.59 2.50
CA TYR A 57 -9.58 -14.03 2.59
C TYR A 57 -11.03 -14.37 2.97
N ASP A 58 -11.78 -13.42 3.53
CA ASP A 58 -13.21 -13.58 3.79
C ASP A 58 -14.01 -13.48 2.48
N ILE A 59 -14.51 -14.64 2.01
CA ILE A 59 -15.27 -14.72 0.77
C ILE A 59 -16.60 -13.95 0.82
N VAL A 60 -17.19 -13.72 1.99
CA VAL A 60 -18.41 -12.91 2.15
C VAL A 60 -18.08 -11.44 1.94
N LYS A 61 -16.96 -10.97 2.50
CA LYS A 61 -16.45 -9.61 2.24
C LYS A 61 -16.02 -9.42 0.80
N LEU A 62 -15.27 -10.36 0.19
CA LEU A 62 -14.92 -10.30 -1.23
C LEU A 62 -16.17 -10.15 -2.11
N LYS A 63 -17.21 -10.96 -1.89
CA LYS A 63 -18.49 -10.86 -2.60
C LYS A 63 -19.16 -9.49 -2.40
N LYS A 64 -19.07 -8.91 -1.20
CA LYS A 64 -19.51 -7.52 -0.92
C LYS A 64 -18.70 -6.50 -1.71
N TYR A 65 -17.36 -6.61 -1.73
CA TYR A 65 -16.47 -5.70 -2.46
C TYR A 65 -16.71 -5.76 -3.98
N GLN A 66 -16.87 -6.96 -4.57
CA GLN A 66 -17.25 -7.08 -6.00
C GLN A 66 -18.54 -6.34 -6.32
N LYS A 67 -19.56 -6.47 -5.45
CA LYS A 67 -20.84 -5.80 -5.62
C LYS A 67 -20.70 -4.28 -5.51
N GLN A 68 -20.06 -3.79 -4.44
CA GLN A 68 -19.84 -2.36 -4.22
C GLN A 68 -19.04 -1.70 -5.37
N LEU A 69 -17.99 -2.36 -5.86
CA LEU A 69 -17.22 -1.88 -7.01
C LEU A 69 -18.10 -1.79 -8.26
N LYS A 70 -18.79 -2.87 -8.64
CA LYS A 70 -19.65 -2.90 -9.83
C LYS A 70 -20.80 -1.89 -9.75
N GLU A 71 -21.42 -1.71 -8.59
CA GLU A 71 -22.46 -0.70 -8.38
C GLU A 71 -21.93 0.73 -8.45
N THR A 72 -20.67 0.98 -8.09
CA THR A 72 -20.09 2.34 -8.07
C THR A 72 -19.49 2.73 -9.41
N LEU A 73 -18.78 1.82 -10.09
CA LEU A 73 -18.30 2.02 -11.46
C LEU A 73 -19.47 2.21 -12.45
N LYS A 74 -20.56 1.41 -12.31
CA LYS A 74 -21.77 1.57 -13.12
C LYS A 74 -22.44 2.95 -12.97
N LYS A 75 -22.37 3.58 -11.78
CA LYS A 75 -22.91 4.95 -11.59
C LYS A 75 -22.11 6.03 -12.33
N ARG A 76 -20.86 5.76 -12.70
CA ARG A 76 -19.98 6.66 -13.48
C ARG A 76 -19.79 6.19 -14.94
N ASP A 77 -20.54 5.18 -15.38
CA ASP A 77 -20.39 4.46 -16.66
C ASP A 77 -18.96 4.00 -17.00
N LEU A 78 -18.22 3.58 -15.97
CA LEU A 78 -16.87 3.05 -16.10
C LEU A 78 -16.89 1.52 -16.08
N LEU A 79 -16.12 0.89 -16.97
CA LEU A 79 -15.80 -0.55 -16.97
C LEU A 79 -17.01 -1.50 -16.79
N SER A 80 -18.20 -1.05 -17.20
CA SER A 80 -19.50 -1.57 -16.72
C SER A 80 -19.86 -2.97 -17.26
N THR A 81 -19.12 -3.42 -18.28
CA THR A 81 -19.25 -4.73 -18.94
C THR A 81 -18.08 -5.68 -18.65
N GLU A 82 -17.06 -5.24 -17.89
CA GLU A 82 -15.80 -5.98 -17.74
C GLU A 82 -15.83 -7.05 -16.63
N SER A 83 -14.96 -8.05 -16.77
CA SER A 83 -14.72 -9.09 -15.78
C SER A 83 -13.77 -8.58 -14.69
N LEU A 84 -14.31 -7.91 -13.68
CA LEU A 84 -13.50 -7.30 -12.61
C LEU A 84 -13.32 -8.24 -11.40
N PHE A 85 -12.11 -8.30 -10.85
CA PHE A 85 -11.79 -8.95 -9.57
C PHE A 85 -11.25 -7.93 -8.56
N CYS A 86 -12.13 -7.43 -7.69
CA CYS A 86 -11.78 -6.64 -6.51
C CYS A 86 -11.28 -7.56 -5.40
N PHE A 87 -10.02 -7.43 -4.99
CA PHE A 87 -9.42 -8.29 -3.97
C PHE A 87 -9.22 -7.57 -2.62
N GLN A 88 -9.25 -6.24 -2.62
CA GLN A 88 -9.10 -5.40 -1.43
C GLN A 88 -10.01 -4.17 -1.53
N TYR A 89 -10.53 -3.76 -0.39
CA TYR A 89 -11.31 -2.53 -0.20
C TYR A 89 -10.92 -1.91 1.14
N ASN A 90 -10.48 -0.65 1.12
CA ASN A 90 -10.10 0.11 2.30
C ASN A 90 -11.11 1.22 2.58
N ILE A 91 -11.17 1.63 3.84
CA ILE A 91 -11.74 2.91 4.27
C ILE A 91 -10.69 3.54 5.19
N ASP A 92 -10.12 4.68 4.78
CA ASP A 92 -9.07 5.39 5.48
C ASP A 92 -9.51 6.85 5.72
N TYR A 93 -9.47 7.34 6.96
CA TYR A 93 -9.89 8.72 7.29
C TYR A 93 -8.85 9.75 6.84
N GLU A 94 -9.26 10.74 6.03
CA GLU A 94 -8.41 11.83 5.53
C GLU A 94 -8.59 13.10 6.39
N PRO A 95 -7.63 13.46 7.27
CA PRO A 95 -7.77 14.60 8.19
C PRO A 95 -7.84 15.97 7.51
N LEU A 96 -7.33 16.12 6.28
CA LEU A 96 -7.37 17.38 5.53
C LEU A 96 -8.79 17.72 5.04
N VAL A 97 -9.63 16.70 4.82
CA VAL A 97 -11.01 16.83 4.34
C VAL A 97 -12.04 16.54 5.45
N GLY A 98 -11.63 15.81 6.49
CA GLY A 98 -12.48 15.46 7.63
C GLY A 98 -13.47 14.34 7.33
N GLN A 99 -13.14 13.45 6.39
CA GLN A 99 -14.03 12.40 5.88
C GLN A 99 -13.29 11.09 5.64
N ASP A 100 -14.04 9.99 5.65
CA ASP A 100 -13.58 8.66 5.28
C ASP A 100 -13.44 8.54 3.76
N PHE A 101 -12.24 8.19 3.28
CA PHE A 101 -11.96 7.91 1.87
C PHE A 101 -12.09 6.40 1.61
N GLU A 102 -12.90 6.03 0.60
CA GLU A 102 -13.10 4.64 0.19
C GLU A 102 -12.18 4.32 -0.99
N ILE A 103 -11.41 3.22 -0.90
CA ILE A 103 -10.48 2.82 -1.97
C ILE A 103 -10.63 1.34 -2.33
N PHE A 104 -10.98 1.06 -3.59
CA PHE A 104 -11.04 -0.27 -4.18
C PHE A 104 -9.76 -0.58 -4.96
N TYR A 105 -9.21 -1.78 -4.75
CA TYR A 105 -8.10 -2.32 -5.54
C TYR A 105 -8.57 -3.56 -6.30
N PHE A 106 -8.40 -3.55 -7.63
CA PHE A 106 -8.96 -4.58 -8.49
C PHE A 106 -8.19 -4.82 -9.79
N PHE A 107 -8.47 -5.96 -10.42
CA PHE A 107 -7.95 -6.36 -11.72
C PHE A 107 -9.05 -6.38 -12.78
N ASN A 108 -8.69 -6.00 -14.01
CA ASN A 108 -9.52 -6.14 -15.20
C ASN A 108 -9.17 -7.44 -15.95
N LEU A 109 -9.86 -8.53 -15.61
CA LEU A 109 -9.62 -9.85 -16.21
C LEU A 109 -10.02 -9.92 -17.70
N SER A 110 -10.66 -8.88 -18.25
CA SER A 110 -11.01 -8.79 -19.68
C SER A 110 -9.82 -8.37 -20.57
N ASP A 111 -8.74 -7.79 -20.03
CA ASP A 111 -7.47 -7.64 -20.75
C ASP A 111 -6.43 -8.66 -20.24
N PRO A 112 -6.16 -9.74 -20.99
CA PRO A 112 -5.21 -10.77 -20.58
C PRO A 112 -3.73 -10.40 -20.83
N LYS A 113 -3.43 -9.27 -21.49
CA LYS A 113 -2.08 -8.96 -21.99
C LYS A 113 -1.08 -8.61 -20.89
N SER A 114 -1.55 -7.98 -19.83
CA SER A 114 -0.77 -7.61 -18.65
C SER A 114 -1.71 -7.69 -17.46
N PRO A 115 -1.30 -8.25 -16.31
CA PRO A 115 -2.07 -8.14 -15.10
C PRO A 115 -1.93 -6.69 -14.64
N ASP A 116 -2.93 -5.84 -14.88
CA ASP A 116 -2.79 -4.42 -14.57
C ASP A 116 -3.65 -4.04 -13.36
N LEU A 117 -3.04 -3.32 -12.41
CA LEU A 117 -3.70 -2.91 -11.18
C LEU A 117 -4.49 -1.62 -11.44
N TYR A 118 -5.78 -1.68 -11.12
CA TYR A 118 -6.67 -0.53 -11.10
C TYR A 118 -6.97 -0.14 -9.65
N VAL A 119 -6.93 1.17 -9.40
CA VAL A 119 -7.31 1.75 -8.12
C VAL A 119 -8.45 2.75 -8.36
N PHE A 120 -9.60 2.53 -7.73
CA PHE A 120 -10.74 3.43 -7.82
C PHE A 120 -11.14 3.85 -6.41
N GLY A 121 -11.15 5.15 -6.13
CA GLY A 121 -11.40 5.64 -4.79
C GLY A 121 -11.28 7.15 -4.69
N ASP A 122 -11.56 7.69 -3.50
CA ASP A 122 -11.44 9.13 -3.23
C ASP A 122 -9.95 9.56 -3.24
N PHE A 123 -9.65 10.61 -3.99
CA PHE A 123 -8.30 11.20 -4.07
C PHE A 123 -8.36 12.72 -3.94
N ILE A 124 -7.39 13.32 -3.25
CA ILE A 124 -7.27 14.78 -3.15
C ILE A 124 -6.85 15.35 -4.52
N THR A 125 -7.73 16.16 -5.10
CA THR A 125 -7.51 16.88 -6.37
C THR A 125 -7.03 18.32 -6.15
N ASN A 126 -7.28 18.90 -4.96
CA ASN A 126 -6.79 20.23 -4.60
C ASN A 126 -6.57 20.39 -3.08
N PHE A 127 -5.31 20.33 -2.64
CA PHE A 127 -4.91 20.48 -1.24
C PHE A 127 -5.33 21.84 -0.63
N ASP A 128 -5.12 22.94 -1.35
CA ASP A 128 -5.40 24.31 -0.88
C ASP A 128 -6.91 24.60 -0.69
N ARG A 129 -7.78 23.74 -1.24
CA ARG A 129 -9.25 23.90 -1.20
C ARG A 129 -9.98 22.70 -0.61
N GLN A 130 -9.26 21.74 -0.01
CA GLN A 130 -9.82 20.48 0.50
C GLN A 130 -10.63 19.70 -0.57
N GLY A 131 -10.27 19.87 -1.84
CA GLY A 131 -10.97 19.29 -2.99
C GLY A 131 -10.56 17.85 -3.25
N TYR A 132 -11.53 16.98 -3.49
CA TYR A 132 -11.36 15.55 -3.78
C TYR A 132 -12.46 15.05 -4.74
N ASP A 133 -12.21 13.94 -5.44
CA ASP A 133 -13.22 13.19 -6.20
C ASP A 133 -12.87 11.69 -6.20
N LYS A 134 -13.84 10.82 -6.52
CA LYS A 134 -13.62 9.38 -6.76
C LYS A 134 -13.12 9.15 -8.18
N GLU A 135 -11.80 9.15 -8.36
CA GLU A 135 -11.17 8.93 -9.67
C GLU A 135 -10.83 7.44 -9.91
N LEU A 136 -10.84 7.04 -11.18
CA LEU A 136 -10.22 5.77 -11.61
C LEU A 136 -8.76 6.05 -11.95
N ASN A 137 -7.89 5.94 -10.94
CA ASN A 137 -6.46 6.13 -11.14
C ASN A 137 -5.87 4.90 -11.85
N ASN A 138 -5.10 5.16 -12.91
CA ASN A 138 -5.08 4.25 -14.05
C ASN A 138 -3.76 3.48 -14.16
N LYS A 139 -3.87 2.15 -14.06
CA LYS A 139 -2.96 1.19 -14.70
C LYS A 139 -1.49 1.28 -14.24
N GLU A 140 -1.25 1.25 -12.92
CA GLU A 140 0.11 0.98 -12.44
C GLU A 140 0.50 -0.45 -12.85
N ASN A 141 1.71 -0.62 -13.41
CA ASN A 141 2.16 -1.96 -13.72
C ASN A 141 2.37 -2.72 -12.41
N PHE A 142 1.71 -3.87 -12.34
CA PHE A 142 1.77 -4.85 -11.27
C PHE A 142 3.14 -5.07 -10.63
N VAL A 143 4.17 -5.25 -11.47
CA VAL A 143 5.53 -5.55 -11.01
C VAL A 143 6.13 -4.30 -10.35
N ASP A 144 5.81 -3.11 -10.85
CA ASP A 144 6.23 -1.84 -10.29
C ASP A 144 5.49 -1.51 -8.99
N PHE A 145 4.17 -1.75 -8.89
CA PHE A 145 3.40 -1.64 -7.62
C PHE A 145 3.97 -2.55 -6.52
N ILE A 146 4.19 -3.84 -6.83
CA ILE A 146 4.80 -4.79 -5.89
C ILE A 146 6.22 -4.34 -5.50
N ASN A 147 7.03 -3.92 -6.47
CA ASN A 147 8.38 -3.43 -6.20
C ASN A 147 8.39 -2.13 -5.37
N TYR A 148 7.38 -1.27 -5.53
CA TYR A 148 7.17 -0.07 -4.72
C TYR A 148 6.79 -0.46 -3.28
N LYS A 149 5.73 -1.26 -3.09
CA LYS A 149 5.24 -1.66 -1.76
C LYS A 149 6.28 -2.50 -0.99
N THR A 150 7.03 -3.36 -1.67
CA THR A 150 8.19 -4.06 -1.09
C THR A 150 9.31 -3.09 -0.70
N LYS A 151 9.60 -2.06 -1.51
CA LYS A 151 10.58 -1.01 -1.16
C LYS A 151 10.09 -0.10 -0.02
N GLU A 152 8.79 0.09 0.14
CA GLU A 152 8.17 0.84 1.24
C GLU A 152 8.22 0.05 2.56
N LYS A 153 7.82 -1.23 2.54
CA LYS A 153 7.82 -2.12 3.73
C LYS A 153 9.24 -2.53 4.16
N PHE A 154 10.13 -2.89 3.24
CA PHE A 154 11.44 -3.51 3.55
C PHE A 154 12.66 -2.70 3.09
N GLY A 155 12.47 -1.59 2.38
CA GLY A 155 13.59 -0.84 1.79
C GLY A 155 14.48 -0.14 2.82
N PRO A 156 15.70 0.28 2.43
CA PRO A 156 16.70 0.85 3.34
C PRO A 156 16.27 2.16 4.03
N ASN A 157 15.14 2.76 3.63
CA ASN A 157 14.55 3.90 4.32
C ASN A 157 13.99 3.51 5.70
N GLN A 158 13.46 2.29 5.88
CA GLN A 158 13.02 1.77 7.19
C GLN A 158 14.23 1.64 8.13
N LEU A 159 15.28 0.94 7.68
CA LEU A 159 16.53 0.77 8.44
C LEU A 159 17.20 2.12 8.76
N LYS A 160 17.22 3.08 7.83
CA LYS A 160 17.70 4.45 8.09
C LYS A 160 16.82 5.22 9.07
N LYS A 161 15.50 5.00 9.10
CA LYS A 161 14.58 5.62 10.08
C LYS A 161 14.84 5.07 11.48
N ILE A 162 14.94 3.75 11.62
CA ILE A 162 15.30 3.06 12.88
C ILE A 162 16.69 3.52 13.37
N GLY A 163 17.69 3.53 12.49
CA GLY A 163 19.05 3.98 12.82
C GLY A 163 19.10 5.44 13.28
N LYS A 164 18.33 6.34 12.65
CA LYS A 164 18.21 7.74 13.10
C LYS A 164 17.53 7.87 14.46
N ILE A 165 16.50 7.06 14.75
CA ILE A 165 15.82 7.06 16.05
C ILE A 165 16.76 6.57 17.16
N LEU A 166 17.46 5.45 16.95
CA LEU A 166 18.44 4.92 17.89
C LEU A 166 19.61 5.89 18.13
N LEU A 167 20.14 6.50 17.06
CA LEU A 167 21.21 7.51 17.18
C LEU A 167 20.72 8.77 17.92
N GLY A 168 19.48 9.19 17.69
CA GLY A 168 18.84 10.28 18.44
C GLY A 168 18.77 9.98 19.94
N ILE A 169 18.23 8.81 20.31
CA ILE A 169 18.14 8.36 21.71
C ILE A 169 19.53 8.30 22.36
N LEU A 170 20.55 7.81 21.65
CA LEU A 170 21.92 7.70 22.14
C LEU A 170 22.59 9.08 22.36
N LEU A 171 22.29 10.07 21.52
CA LEU A 171 22.89 11.40 21.58
C LEU A 171 22.13 12.40 22.46
N THR A 172 20.85 12.16 22.75
CA THR A 172 20.03 13.03 23.62
C THR A 172 20.69 13.31 25.00
N PRO A 173 21.24 12.32 25.74
CA PRO A 173 21.91 12.59 27.02
C PRO A 173 23.13 13.51 26.88
N VAL A 174 23.94 13.32 25.81
CA VAL A 174 25.12 14.16 25.54
C VAL A 174 24.71 15.60 25.26
N TYR A 175 23.62 15.79 24.50
CA TYR A 175 23.10 17.11 24.17
C TYR A 175 22.53 17.83 25.41
N ILE A 176 21.85 17.10 26.31
CA ILE A 176 21.37 17.64 27.60
C ILE A 176 22.54 18.09 28.48
N ILE A 177 23.60 17.29 28.59
CA ILE A 177 24.80 17.64 29.37
C ILE A 177 25.47 18.91 28.80
N LEU A 178 25.60 19.02 27.48
CA LEU A 178 26.14 20.22 26.83
C LEU A 178 25.29 21.47 27.09
N LEU A 179 23.96 21.37 27.03
CA LEU A 179 23.05 22.47 27.35
C LEU A 179 23.19 22.91 28.83
N ILE A 180 23.35 21.97 29.76
CA ILE A 180 23.59 22.28 31.18
C ILE A 180 24.93 23.02 31.36
N ILE A 181 26.00 22.59 30.68
CA ILE A 181 27.31 23.24 30.75
C ILE A 181 27.24 24.68 30.21
N VAL A 182 26.60 24.89 29.04
CA VAL A 182 26.43 26.22 28.45
C VAL A 182 25.58 27.12 29.34
N ALA A 183 24.48 26.60 29.91
CA ALA A 183 23.66 27.34 30.86
C ALA A 183 24.47 27.78 32.09
N PHE A 184 25.29 26.91 32.67
CA PHE A 184 26.18 27.25 33.79
C PHE A 184 27.23 28.28 33.42
N GLN A 185 27.84 28.21 32.23
CA GLN A 185 28.82 29.20 31.76
C GLN A 185 28.21 30.59 31.66
N VAL A 186 27.03 30.73 31.03
CA VAL A 186 26.31 32.01 30.92
C VAL A 186 25.89 32.55 32.30
N LEU A 187 25.56 31.67 33.25
CA LEU A 187 25.20 32.07 34.62
C LEU A 187 26.41 32.59 35.41
N ILE A 188 27.56 31.90 35.30
CA ILE A 188 28.84 32.34 35.90
C ILE A 188 29.33 33.65 35.27
N GLU A 189 29.19 33.81 33.95
CA GLU A 189 29.57 35.02 33.23
C GLU A 189 28.68 36.22 33.60
N LYS A 190 27.38 36.01 33.82
CA LYS A 190 26.50 37.03 34.41
C LYS A 190 26.93 37.43 35.82
N ILE A 191 27.22 36.45 36.69
CA ILE A 191 27.63 36.72 38.09
C ILE A 191 28.98 37.45 38.15
N LYS A 192 29.90 37.22 37.20
CA LYS A 192 31.19 37.91 37.12
C LYS A 192 31.12 39.34 36.56
N ASN A 193 30.02 39.71 35.92
CA ASN A 193 29.81 41.02 35.31
C ASN A 193 28.74 41.85 36.07
N GLN A 194 28.58 41.57 37.38
CA GLN A 194 27.85 42.37 38.36
C GLN A 194 28.81 42.89 39.44
#